data_AF-A0A918N2Y1-F1
#
_entry.id   AF-A0A918N2Y1-F1
#
_cell.length_a   1.000
_cell.length_b   1.000
_cell.length_c   1.000
_cell.angle_alpha   90.00
_cell.angle_beta   90.00
_cell.angle_gamma   90.00
#
_symmetry.space_group_name_H-M   'P 1'
#
loop_
_entity.id
_entity.type
_entity.pdbx_description
1 polymer ?
#
loop_
_entity_poly.entity_id
_entity_poly.type
_entity_poly.pdbx_seq_one_letter_code
_entity_poly.pdbx_strand_id
1 'polypeptide(L)' 'MFPWLKNKTELQKLQYHYCKLMKNAYKLALTDKDKSDQLHKKANEILVKIKKIEKQLA' A
#
# COMPACT_ATOMS: atom_id res chain seq x y z
N MET A 1 26.64 3.13 7.88
CA MET A 1 26.02 1.79 7.89
C MET A 1 24.95 1.76 8.99
N PHE A 2 23.67 1.75 8.64
CA PHE A 2 22.55 1.71 9.60
C PHE A 2 22.06 0.27 9.77
N PRO A 3 22.33 -0.41 10.91
CA PRO A 3 21.82 -1.75 11.17
C PRO A 3 20.33 -1.77 11.58
N TRP A 4 19.67 -0.60 11.59
CA TRP A 4 18.28 -0.42 12.05
C TRP A 4 17.22 -0.90 11.04
N LEU A 5 17.62 -1.30 9.83
CA LEU A 5 16.75 -1.73 8.74
C LEU A 5 16.16 -3.15 8.88
N LYS A 6 16.47 -3.88 9.97
CA LYS A 6 15.99 -5.26 10.14
C LYS A 6 14.49 -5.36 10.46
N ASN A 7 13.86 -4.29 10.97
CA ASN A 7 12.44 -4.27 11.27
C ASN A 7 11.76 -3.13 10.50
N LYS A 8 11.09 -3.44 9.37
CA LYS A 8 10.23 -2.46 8.69
C LYS A 8 9.23 -1.90 9.70
N THR A 9 9.15 -0.58 9.80
CA THR A 9 8.10 0.07 10.60
C THR A 9 6.73 -0.32 10.05
N GLU A 10 5.70 -0.26 10.88
CA GLU A 10 4.32 -0.56 10.45
C GLU A 10 3.92 0.29 9.24
N LEU A 11 4.30 1.57 9.24
CA LEU A 11 4.14 2.50 8.12
C LEU A 11 4.80 1.98 6.84
N GLN A 12 6.06 1.54 6.89
CA GLN A 12 6.76 0.97 5.73
C GLN A 12 6.12 -0.32 5.23
N LYS A 13 5.60 -1.17 6.12
CA LYS A 13 4.87 -2.38 5.73
C LYS A 13 3.58 -2.02 4.97
N LEU A 14 2.82 -1.04 5.46
CA LEU A 14 1.61 -0.56 4.82
C LEU A 14 1.91 0.09 3.45
N GLN A 15 2.92 0.96 3.37
CA GLN A 15 3.36 1.57 2.11
C GLN A 15 3.79 0.52 1.07
N TYR A 16 4.56 -0.49 1.50
CA TYR A 16 4.94 -1.61 0.63
C TYR A 16 3.71 -2.38 0.12
N HIS A 17 2.76 -2.68 1.01
CA HIS A 17 1.55 -3.41 0.65
C HIS A 17 0.66 -2.61 -0.31
N TYR A 18 0.49 -1.31 -0.07
CA TYR A 18 -0.19 -0.38 -0.96
C TYR A 18 0.42 -0.41 -2.37
N CYS A 19 1.74 -0.23 -2.49
CA CYS A 19 2.42 -0.25 -3.78
C CYS A 19 2.26 -1.59 -4.52
N LYS A 20 2.30 -2.71 -3.79
CA LYS A 20 2.09 -4.04 -4.37
C LYS A 20 0.67 -4.20 -4.93
N LEU A 21 -0.35 -3.75 -4.20
CA LEU A 21 -1.74 -3.81 -4.65
C LEU A 21 -1.99 -2.92 -5.85
N MET A 22 -1.52 -1.67 -5.83
CA MET A 22 -1.64 -0.75 -6.95
C MET A 22 -0.96 -1.28 -8.22
N LYS A 23 0.27 -1.82 -8.10
CA LYS A 23 0.98 -2.42 -9.23
C LYS A 23 0.21 -3.60 -9.84
N ASN A 24 -0.42 -4.42 -9.00
CA ASN A 24 -1.23 -5.55 -9.46
C ASN A 24 -2.55 -5.09 -10.07
N ALA A 25 -3.20 -4.07 -9.50
CA ALA A 25 -4.41 -3.48 -10.05
C ALA A 25 -4.16 -2.94 -11.47
N TYR A 26 -3.11 -2.12 -11.67
CA TYR A 26 -2.76 -1.62 -13.00
C TYR A 26 -2.48 -2.70 -14.03
N LYS A 27 -1.83 -3.80 -13.63
CA LYS A 27 -1.60 -4.95 -14.52
C LYS A 27 -2.93 -5.62 -14.92
N LEU A 28 -3.88 -5.71 -13.99
CA LEU A 28 -5.17 -6.32 -14.22
C LEU A 28 -6.15 -5.39 -14.92
N ALA A 29 -5.97 -4.07 -14.86
CA ALA A 29 -6.89 -3.11 -15.47
C ALA A 29 -7.09 -3.34 -16.98
N LEU A 30 -6.09 -3.91 -17.66
CA LEU A 30 -6.13 -4.21 -19.09
C LEU A 30 -6.86 -5.52 -19.43
N THR A 31 -7.02 -6.45 -18.47
CA THR A 31 -7.53 -7.80 -18.71
C THR A 31 -8.78 -8.12 -17.91
N ASP A 32 -8.90 -7.57 -16.70
CA ASP A 32 -9.99 -7.81 -15.77
C ASP A 32 -10.21 -6.54 -14.92
N LYS A 33 -11.08 -5.67 -15.44
CA LYS A 33 -11.42 -4.40 -14.80
C LYS A 33 -11.99 -4.59 -13.40
N ASP A 34 -12.89 -5.56 -13.20
CA ASP A 34 -13.54 -5.75 -11.91
C ASP A 34 -12.52 -6.14 -10.83
N LYS A 35 -11.61 -7.08 -11.14
CA LYS A 35 -10.53 -7.43 -10.22
C LYS A 35 -9.56 -6.27 -9.98
N SER A 36 -9.27 -5.46 -11.00
CA SER A 36 -8.48 -4.23 -10.83
C SER A 36 -9.16 -3.27 -9.86
N ASP A 37 -10.44 -3.00 -10.03
CA ASP A 37 -11.22 -2.08 -9.20
C ASP A 37 -11.29 -2.59 -7.74
N GLN A 38 -11.44 -3.90 -7.53
CA GLN A 38 -11.36 -4.52 -6.20
C GLN A 38 -10.00 -4.31 -5.53
N LEU A 39 -8.90 -4.45 -6.27
CA LEU A 39 -7.55 -4.21 -5.74
C LEU A 39 -7.29 -2.74 -5.46
N HIS A 40 -7.78 -1.84 -6.31
CA HIS A 40 -7.74 -0.40 -6.08
C HIS A 40 -8.50 -0.01 -4.81
N LYS A 41 -9.69 -0.58 -4.58
CA LYS A 41 -10.46 -0.36 -3.35
C LYS A 41 -9.69 -0.79 -2.10
N LYS A 42 -9.08 -1.99 -2.12
CA LYS A 42 -8.23 -2.48 -1.02
C LYS A 42 -7.00 -1.58 -0.78
N ALA A 43 -6.38 -1.09 -1.86
CA ALA A 43 -5.26 -0.16 -1.75
C ALA A 43 -5.70 1.18 -1.12
N ASN A 44 -6.88 1.70 -1.46
CA ASN A 44 -7.40 2.93 -0.84
C ASN A 44 -7.62 2.77 0.67
N GLU A 45 -8.10 1.62 1.14
CA GLU A 45 -8.24 1.35 2.58
C GLU A 45 -6.89 1.40 3.32
N ILE A 46 -5.82 0.90 2.69
CA ILE A 46 -4.46 0.97 3.24
C ILE A 46 -3.93 2.40 3.22
N LEU A 47 -4.21 3.17 2.15
CA LEU A 47 -3.82 4.57 2.06
C LEU A 47 -4.42 5.40 3.19
N VAL A 48 -5.68 5.14 3.57
CA VAL A 48 -6.32 5.79 4.72
C VAL A 48 -5.56 5.46 6.03
N LYS A 49 -5.11 4.22 6.21
CA LYS A 49 -4.32 3.82 7.40
C LYS A 49 -2.95 4.51 7.41
N ILE A 50 -2.27 4.57 6.27
CA ILE A 50 -0.99 5.28 6.10
C ILE A 50 -1.15 6.75 6.52
N LYS A 51 -2.14 7.45 5.97
CA LYS A 51 -2.40 8.87 6.29
C LYS A 51 -2.71 9.10 7.76
N LYS A 52 -3.43 8.17 8.41
CA LYS A 52 -3.70 8.26 9.86
C LYS A 52 -2.42 8.16 10.68
N ILE A 53 -1.53 7.23 10.34
CA ILE A 53 -0.24 7.06 11.02
C ILE A 53 0.66 8.27 10.77
N GLU A 54 0.76 8.73 9.52
CA GLU A 54 1.55 9.92 9.17
C GLU A 54 1.06 11.17 9.91
N LYS A 55 -0.26 11.35 10.06
CA LYS A 55 -0.84 12.44 10.86
C LYS A 55 -0.56 12.32 12.36
N GLN A 56 -0.42 11.11 12.90
CA GLN A 56 -0.06 10.91 14.31
C GLN A 56 1.43 11.14 14.59
N LEU A 57 2.27 11.01 13.56
CA LEU A 57 3.71 11.24 13.65
C LEU A 57 4.13 12.69 13.38
N ALA A 58 3.20 13.52 12.88
CA ALA A 58 3.38 14.95 12.59
C ALA A 58 3.02 15.81 13.81
#